data_AF-A0A556PWY4-F1
#
_entry.id   AF-A0A556PWY4-F1
#
_cell.length_a   1.000
_cell.length_b   1.000
_cell.length_c   1.000
_cell.angle_alpha   90.00
_cell.angle_beta   90.00
_cell.angle_gamma   90.00
#
_symmetry.space_group_name_H-M   'P 1'
#
loop_
_entity.id
_entity.type
_entity.pdbx_description
1 polymer ?
#
loop_
_entity_poly.entity_id
_entity_poly.type
_entity_poly.pdbx_seq_one_letter_code
_entity_poly.pdbx_strand_id
1 'polypeptide(L)'
;MRIRNIIHFLLKPLSKNEQGFVFVYLLTILLIVTTILLHHLSLQHIQTENLLLIQEQHKIQQFMQIAQHDLQEILDLTSESEGTLYFQYHDGHVTTHYTLESSSTYQVQLIVETSRGTTYKHTTLMNKSDGIRSQ
;
A
#
# COMPACT_ATOMS: atom_id res chain seq x y z
N MET A 1 -41.42 22.89 -14.93
CA MET A 1 -41.97 23.53 -13.72
C MET A 1 -43.10 22.69 -13.08
N ARG A 2 -42.92 21.37 -12.87
CA ARG A 2 -43.96 20.45 -12.34
C ARG A 2 -43.62 19.78 -10.99
N ILE A 3 -42.34 19.74 -10.62
CA ILE A 3 -41.85 19.08 -9.39
C ILE A 3 -42.29 19.84 -8.13
N ARG A 4 -42.35 21.18 -8.22
CA ARG A 4 -42.73 22.06 -7.09
C ARG A 4 -44.17 21.85 -6.61
N ASN A 5 -45.09 21.48 -7.51
CA ASN A 5 -46.49 21.26 -7.16
C ASN A 5 -46.75 19.89 -6.51
N ILE A 6 -45.94 18.87 -6.84
CA ILE A 6 -46.08 17.53 -6.26
C ILE A 6 -45.66 17.53 -4.79
N ILE A 7 -44.53 18.19 -4.49
CA ILE A 7 -44.03 18.37 -3.12
C ILE A 7 -45.08 19.10 -2.27
N HIS A 8 -45.64 20.21 -2.79
CA HIS A 8 -46.61 21.01 -2.06
C HIS A 8 -47.97 20.31 -1.82
N PHE A 9 -48.36 19.37 -2.71
CA PHE A 9 -49.58 18.58 -2.58
C PHE A 9 -49.43 17.44 -1.56
N LEU A 10 -48.27 16.77 -1.53
CA LEU A 10 -47.96 15.73 -0.53
C LEU A 10 -47.79 16.28 0.89
N LEU A 11 -47.33 17.52 1.03
CA LEU A 11 -47.14 18.19 2.33
C LEU A 11 -48.43 18.72 2.96
N LYS A 12 -49.49 18.97 2.16
CA LYS A 12 -50.73 19.61 2.62
C LYS A 12 -51.65 18.73 3.51
N PRO A 13 -51.75 17.40 3.32
CA PRO A 13 -52.51 16.55 4.24
C PRO A 13 -51.73 16.18 5.51
N LEU A 14 -50.39 16.32 5.53
CA LEU A 14 -49.56 16.02 6.70
C LEU A 14 -49.64 17.10 7.79
N SER A 15 -49.98 18.34 7.45
CA SER A 15 -50.01 19.47 8.40
C SER A 15 -51.20 19.48 9.37
N LYS A 16 -52.16 18.56 9.22
CA LYS A 16 -53.29 18.40 10.15
C LYS A 16 -53.05 17.36 11.24
N ASN A 17 -51.95 16.62 11.18
CA ASN A 17 -51.61 15.57 12.14
C ASN A 17 -50.26 15.89 12.82
N GLU A 18 -50.33 16.66 13.90
CA GLU A 18 -49.15 17.23 14.59
C GLU A 18 -48.12 16.16 15.01
N GLN A 19 -48.59 14.96 15.38
CA GLN A 19 -47.72 13.84 15.78
C GLN A 19 -46.99 13.19 14.59
N GLY A 20 -47.65 13.09 13.43
CA GLY A 20 -47.06 12.50 12.23
C GLY A 20 -45.97 13.38 11.60
N PHE A 21 -46.09 14.70 11.76
CA PHE A 21 -45.09 15.66 11.29
C PHE A 21 -43.79 15.50 12.07
N VAL A 22 -43.83 15.51 13.41
CA VAL A 22 -42.65 15.35 14.28
C VAL A 22 -41.88 14.05 13.97
N PHE A 23 -42.61 12.95 13.72
CA PHE A 23 -41.98 11.68 13.34
C PHE A 23 -41.17 11.78 12.04
N VAL A 24 -41.67 12.44 11.00
CA VAL A 24 -40.96 12.61 9.72
C VAL A 24 -39.70 13.46 9.89
N TYR A 25 -39.74 14.51 10.72
CA TYR A 25 -38.54 15.30 11.03
C TYR A 25 -37.50 14.48 11.78
N LEU A 26 -37.92 13.75 12.82
CA LEU A 26 -37.02 12.88 13.58
C LEU A 26 -36.40 11.80 12.69
N LEU A 27 -37.19 11.17 11.83
CA LEU A 27 -36.69 10.18 10.87
C LEU A 27 -35.70 10.80 9.88
N THR A 28 -35.98 12.01 9.39
CA THR A 28 -35.10 12.72 8.46
C THR A 28 -33.78 13.09 9.13
N ILE A 29 -33.82 13.60 10.36
CA ILE A 29 -32.62 13.90 11.16
C ILE A 29 -31.82 12.62 11.39
N LEU A 30 -32.48 11.53 11.77
CA LEU A 30 -31.84 10.23 11.98
C LEU A 30 -31.16 9.74 10.70
N LEU A 31 -31.85 9.81 9.56
CA LEU A 31 -31.30 9.42 8.26
C LEU A 31 -30.06 10.25 7.88
N ILE A 32 -30.10 11.57 8.10
CA ILE A 32 -28.96 12.45 7.84
C ILE A 32 -27.78 12.06 8.73
N VAL A 33 -28.01 11.90 10.04
CA VAL A 33 -26.97 11.51 11.00
C VAL A 33 -26.38 10.15 10.64
N THR A 34 -27.20 9.15 10.34
CA THR A 34 -26.74 7.82 9.94
C THR A 34 -25.92 7.87 8.65
N THR A 35 -26.34 8.68 7.66
CA THR A 35 -25.60 8.84 6.41
C THR A 35 -24.22 9.45 6.64
N ILE A 36 -24.15 10.51 7.46
CA ILE A 36 -22.87 11.15 7.82
C ILE A 36 -21.96 10.17 8.57
N LEU A 37 -22.51 9.43 9.53
CA LEU A 37 -21.75 8.47 10.32
C LEU A 37 -21.21 7.32 9.44
N LEU A 38 -22.04 6.78 8.56
CA LEU A 38 -21.66 5.71 7.64
C LEU A 38 -20.58 6.19 6.66
N HIS A 39 -20.71 7.43 6.15
CA HIS A 39 -19.70 8.03 5.29
C HIS A 39 -18.36 8.19 6.02
N HIS A 40 -18.38 8.64 7.28
CA HIS A 40 -17.17 8.78 8.07
C HIS A 40 -16.47 7.45 8.33
N LEU A 41 -17.23 6.40 8.70
CA LEU A 41 -16.70 5.05 8.88
C LEU A 41 -16.09 4.50 7.59
N SER A 42 -16.76 4.71 6.45
CA SER A 42 -16.22 4.31 5.14
C SER A 42 -14.90 4.99 4.83
N LEU A 43 -14.79 6.29 5.12
CA LEU A 43 -13.56 7.05 4.92
C LEU A 43 -12.42 6.53 5.81
N GLN A 44 -12.69 6.29 7.09
CA GLN A 44 -11.71 5.74 8.02
C GLN A 44 -11.19 4.37 7.56
N HIS A 45 -12.09 3.51 7.06
CA HIS A 45 -11.71 2.21 6.56
C HIS A 45 -10.75 2.31 5.36
N ILE A 46 -11.10 3.14 4.36
CA ILE A 46 -10.25 3.37 3.18
C ILE A 46 -8.89 3.97 3.58
N GLN A 47 -8.86 4.93 4.50
CA GLN A 47 -7.61 5.51 5.00
C GLN A 47 -6.73 4.46 5.67
N THR A 48 -7.32 3.58 6.45
CA THR A 48 -6.60 2.50 7.14
C THR A 48 -5.97 1.52 6.14
N GLU A 49 -6.73 1.10 5.13
CA GLU A 49 -6.22 0.21 4.08
C GLU A 49 -5.07 0.84 3.30
N ASN A 50 -5.20 2.13 2.93
CA ASN A 50 -4.13 2.86 2.26
C ASN A 50 -2.86 2.96 3.10
N LEU A 51 -2.97 3.20 4.41
CA LEU A 51 -1.81 3.21 5.31
C LEU A 51 -1.12 1.85 5.35
N LEU A 52 -1.88 0.76 5.43
CA LEU A 52 -1.33 -0.60 5.41
C LEU A 52 -0.58 -0.90 4.10
N LEU A 53 -1.09 -0.44 2.96
CA LEU A 53 -0.41 -0.59 1.67
C LEU A 53 0.89 0.22 1.60
N ILE A 54 0.88 1.45 2.10
CA ILE A 54 2.08 2.30 2.17
C ILE A 54 3.14 1.65 3.07
N GLN A 55 2.74 1.11 4.22
CA GLN A 55 3.64 0.40 5.13
C GLN A 55 4.27 -0.83 4.47
N GLU A 56 3.49 -1.63 3.73
CA GLU A 56 4.03 -2.76 2.98
C GLU A 56 5.03 -2.31 1.91
N GLN A 57 4.73 -1.25 1.16
CA GLN A 57 5.65 -0.72 0.16
C GLN A 57 6.97 -0.23 0.78
N HIS A 58 6.88 0.49 1.91
CA HIS A 58 8.07 0.94 2.64
C HIS A 58 8.91 -0.24 3.12
N LYS A 59 8.26 -1.29 3.62
CA LYS A 59 8.93 -2.51 4.07
C LYS A 59 9.65 -3.24 2.92
N ILE A 60 9.01 -3.35 1.76
CA ILE A 60 9.65 -3.91 0.55
C ILE A 60 10.88 -3.09 0.17
N GLN A 61 10.78 -1.76 0.18
CA GLN A 61 11.91 -0.87 -0.13
C GLN A 61 13.06 -1.06 0.86
N GLN A 62 12.78 -1.19 2.16
CA GLN A 62 13.79 -1.46 3.17
C GLN A 62 14.49 -2.80 2.93
N PHE A 63 13.74 -3.87 2.66
CA PHE A 63 14.33 -5.17 2.33
C PHE A 63 15.20 -5.12 1.08
N MET A 64 14.78 -4.39 0.05
CA MET A 64 15.61 -4.19 -1.14
C MET A 64 16.91 -3.47 -0.81
N GLN A 65 16.86 -2.39 -0.03
CA GLN A 65 18.05 -1.61 0.34
C GLN A 65 19.03 -2.43 1.16
N ILE A 66 18.54 -3.18 2.16
CA ILE A 66 19.38 -4.03 3.01
C ILE A 66 19.96 -5.18 2.18
N ALA A 67 19.14 -5.87 1.37
CA ALA A 67 19.62 -6.97 0.54
C ALA A 67 20.62 -6.52 -0.53
N GLN A 68 20.47 -5.31 -1.08
CA GLN A 68 21.46 -4.72 -1.99
C GLN A 68 22.79 -4.43 -1.26
N HIS A 69 22.72 -3.89 -0.05
CA HIS A 69 23.90 -3.65 0.77
C HIS A 69 24.62 -4.96 1.10
N ASP A 70 23.89 -5.95 1.62
CA ASP A 70 24.42 -7.27 1.98
C ASP A 70 25.00 -7.99 0.75
N LEU A 71 24.32 -7.89 -0.40
CA LEU A 71 24.82 -8.42 -1.67
C LEU A 71 26.13 -7.74 -2.08
N GLN A 72 26.23 -6.41 -1.96
CA GLN A 72 27.43 -5.68 -2.35
C GLN A 72 28.65 -6.17 -1.55
N GLU A 73 28.50 -6.34 -0.23
CA GLU A 73 29.57 -6.86 0.61
C GLU A 73 30.02 -8.26 0.16
N ILE A 74 29.08 -9.13 -0.23
CA ILE A 74 29.40 -10.47 -0.72
C ILE A 74 30.05 -10.41 -2.10
N LEU A 75 29.55 -9.59 -3.02
CA LEU A 75 30.09 -9.41 -4.38
C LEU A 75 31.50 -8.81 -4.38
N ASP A 76 31.83 -8.01 -3.37
CA ASP A 76 33.17 -7.45 -3.18
C ASP A 76 34.17 -8.52 -2.70
N LEU A 77 33.69 -9.54 -1.98
CA LEU A 77 34.48 -10.65 -1.47
C LEU A 77 34.55 -11.84 -2.43
N THR A 78 33.55 -12.02 -3.30
CA THR A 78 33.48 -13.14 -4.24
C THR A 78 34.01 -12.77 -5.64
N SER A 79 34.56 -13.77 -6.33
CA SER A 79 34.94 -13.66 -7.74
C SER A 79 33.96 -14.36 -8.68
N GLU A 80 32.81 -14.80 -8.14
CA GLU A 80 31.79 -15.50 -8.91
C GLU A 80 31.09 -14.55 -9.90
N SER A 81 30.91 -15.04 -11.13
CA SER A 81 30.21 -14.32 -12.19
C SER A 81 28.69 -14.46 -12.10
N GLU A 82 28.18 -15.44 -11.37
CA GLU A 82 26.75 -15.64 -11.19
C GLU A 82 26.47 -16.38 -9.90
N GLY A 83 25.27 -16.19 -9.35
CA GLY A 83 24.89 -16.91 -8.15
C GLY A 83 23.49 -16.56 -7.67
N THR A 84 23.06 -17.32 -6.67
CA THR A 84 21.80 -17.07 -5.96
C THR A 84 22.08 -17.02 -4.47
N LEU A 85 21.62 -15.95 -3.82
CA LEU A 85 21.73 -15.76 -2.38
C LEU A 85 20.35 -15.65 -1.77
N TYR A 86 20.24 -16.12 -0.54
CA TYR A 86 19.00 -16.09 0.22
C TYR A 86 19.24 -15.34 1.52
N PHE A 87 18.55 -14.22 1.69
CA PHE A 87 18.59 -13.39 2.87
C PHE A 87 17.30 -13.56 3.67
N GLN A 88 17.42 -14.11 4.87
CA GLN A 88 16.30 -14.24 5.80
C GLN A 88 16.30 -13.03 6.75
N TYR A 89 15.21 -12.27 6.72
CA TYR A 89 14.96 -11.20 7.69
C TYR A 89 13.87 -11.63 8.67
N HIS A 90 13.68 -10.87 9.76
CA HIS A 90 12.66 -11.17 10.78
C HIS A 90 11.25 -11.27 10.18
N ASP A 91 11.01 -10.50 9.13
CA ASP A 91 9.69 -10.03 8.75
C ASP A 91 9.37 -10.34 7.26
N GLY A 92 10.19 -11.21 6.67
CA GLY A 92 10.20 -11.56 5.25
C GLY A 92 11.56 -12.11 4.84
N HIS A 93 11.72 -12.40 3.56
CA HIS A 93 12.98 -12.86 3.00
C HIS A 93 13.19 -12.29 1.61
N VAL A 94 14.45 -12.25 1.17
CA VAL A 94 14.84 -11.79 -0.16
C VAL A 94 15.70 -12.86 -0.82
N THR A 95 15.28 -13.30 -2.00
CA THR A 95 16.09 -14.13 -2.88
C THR A 95 16.73 -13.24 -3.93
N THR A 96 18.04 -13.31 -4.05
CA THR A 96 18.81 -12.47 -4.96
C THR A 96 19.50 -13.34 -5.99
N HIS A 97 19.22 -13.12 -7.27
CA HIS A 97 19.97 -13.72 -8.37
C HIS A 97 20.87 -12.65 -8.97
N TYR A 98 22.16 -12.91 -9.11
CA TYR A 98 23.08 -12.00 -9.75
C TYR A 98 23.81 -12.67 -10.91
N THR A 99 24.12 -11.88 -11.93
CA THR A 99 24.90 -12.29 -13.10
C THR A 99 25.78 -11.13 -13.54
N LEU A 100 27.06 -11.40 -13.77
CA LEU A 100 28.04 -10.44 -14.26
C LEU A 100 27.80 -10.21 -15.75
N GLU A 101 27.26 -9.04 -16.09
CA GLU A 101 26.95 -8.67 -17.47
C GLU A 101 28.15 -8.00 -18.17
N SER A 102 29.03 -7.38 -17.38
CA SER A 102 30.24 -6.71 -17.85
C SER A 102 31.33 -6.75 -16.79
N SER A 103 32.58 -6.43 -17.13
CA SER A 103 33.73 -6.49 -16.21
C SER A 103 33.56 -5.68 -14.91
N SER A 104 32.64 -4.73 -14.87
CA SER A 104 32.36 -3.85 -13.73
C SER A 104 30.90 -3.82 -13.28
N THR A 105 30.00 -4.60 -13.89
CA THR A 105 28.55 -4.46 -13.66
C THR A 105 27.87 -5.81 -13.53
N TYR A 106 27.12 -5.96 -12.44
CA TYR A 106 26.24 -7.09 -12.17
C TYR A 106 24.79 -6.72 -12.46
N GLN A 107 24.10 -7.56 -13.21
CA GLN A 107 22.65 -7.58 -13.25
C GLN A 107 22.14 -8.33 -12.03
N VAL A 108 21.27 -7.69 -11.25
CA VAL A 108 20.77 -8.23 -9.99
C VAL A 108 19.25 -8.26 -10.02
N GLN A 109 18.69 -9.42 -9.72
CA GLN A 109 17.26 -9.66 -9.58
C GLN A 109 16.94 -9.98 -8.12
N LEU A 110 16.19 -9.09 -7.49
CA LEU A 110 15.70 -9.19 -6.13
C LEU A 110 14.26 -9.70 -6.17
N ILE A 111 14.00 -10.79 -5.45
CA ILE A 111 12.67 -11.34 -5.22
C ILE A 111 12.40 -11.21 -3.73
N VAL A 112 11.58 -10.22 -3.37
CA VAL A 112 11.23 -9.90 -1.98
C VAL A 112 9.91 -10.57 -1.65
N GLU A 113 9.85 -11.31 -0.56
CA GLU A 113 8.62 -11.89 -0.02
C GLU A 113 8.39 -11.40 1.41
N THR A 114 7.26 -10.73 1.65
CA THR A 114 6.89 -10.23 2.99
C THR A 114 6.10 -11.29 3.77
N SER A 115 6.04 -11.13 5.10
CA SER A 115 5.22 -11.99 5.98
C SER A 115 3.73 -12.04 5.63
N ARG A 116 3.22 -11.11 4.81
CA ARG A 116 1.84 -11.10 4.32
C ARG A 116 1.63 -11.90 3.03
N GLY A 117 2.68 -12.53 2.50
CA GLY A 117 2.67 -13.26 1.24
C GLY A 117 2.75 -12.35 0.00
N THR A 118 3.09 -11.07 0.18
CA THR A 118 3.32 -10.15 -0.94
C THR A 118 4.68 -10.48 -1.55
N THR A 119 4.69 -10.85 -2.83
CA THR A 119 5.92 -11.06 -3.59
C THR A 119 6.16 -9.88 -4.53
N TYR A 120 7.35 -9.29 -4.47
CA TYR A 120 7.79 -8.22 -5.37
C TYR A 120 9.10 -8.59 -6.05
N LYS A 121 9.15 -8.39 -7.36
CA LYS A 121 10.30 -8.71 -8.19
C LYS A 121 10.87 -7.45 -8.79
N HIS A 122 12.16 -7.21 -8.57
CA HIS A 122 12.88 -6.05 -9.09
C HIS A 122 14.19 -6.47 -9.71
N THR A 123 14.46 -5.98 -10.93
CA THR A 123 15.76 -6.17 -11.58
C THR A 123 16.45 -4.81 -11.66
N THR A 124 17.71 -4.76 -11.23
CA THR A 124 18.55 -3.57 -11.27
C THR A 124 19.96 -3.92 -11.74
N LEU A 125 20.74 -2.89 -12.05
CA LEU A 125 22.16 -3.00 -12.32
C LEU A 125 22.94 -2.46 -11.11
N MET A 126 23.94 -3.21 -10.66
CA MET A 126 24.84 -2.82 -9.59
C MET A 126 26.27 -2.80 -10.11
N ASN A 127 27.00 -1.74 -9.81
CA ASN A 127 28.42 -1.67 -10.15
C ASN A 127 29.22 -2.45 -9.13
N LYS A 128 30.24 -3.18 -9.59
CA LYS A 128 31.27 -3.73 -8.72
C LYS A 128 31.93 -2.55 -7.99
N SER A 129 32.09 -2.63 -6.67
CA SER A 129 32.70 -1.51 -5.96
C SER A 129 34.13 -1.33 -6.46
N ASP A 130 34.53 -0.08 -6.68
CA ASP A 130 35.95 0.25 -6.81
C ASP A 130 36.54 0.01 -5.42
N GLY A 131 36.94 -1.23 -5.15
CA GLY A 131 37.45 -1.65 -3.85
C GLY A 131 38.42 -0.62 -3.32
N ILE A 132 38.25 -0.27 -2.03
CA ILE A 132 39.09 0.68 -1.30
C ILE A 132 40.54 0.40 -1.71
N ARG A 133 41.10 1.29 -2.54
CA ARG A 133 42.52 1.28 -2.86
C ARG A 133 43.22 1.45 -1.51
N SER A 134 43.74 0.36 -0.98
CA SER A 134 44.73 0.39 0.08
C SER A 134 45.89 1.25 -0.43
N GLN A 135 45.93 2.51 0.02
CA GLN A 135 47.12 3.34 -0.04
C GLN A 135 48.09 2.88 1.04
#